data_AF-A0A3D0IF40-F1
#
_entry.id   AF-A0A3D0IF40-F1
#
_cell.length_a   1.000
_cell.length_b   1.000
_cell.length_c   1.000
_cell.angle_alpha   90.00
_cell.angle_beta   90.00
_cell.angle_gamma   90.00
#
_symmetry.space_group_name_H-M   'P 1'
#
loop_
_entity.id
_entity.type
_entity.pdbx_description
1 polymer ?
#
loop_
_entity_poly.entity_id
_entity_poly.type
_entity_poly.pdbx_seq_one_letter_code
_entity_poly.pdbx_strand_id
1 'polypeptide(L)'
;GFEESYGYLSGLDVRDKDAVVAAMLIAGMYAQSRERGQSLIDRLNNIYERFGYGFEETIAITLEGKEGIEKISGAMKSLRSELLACKNKAEAQSLLGGAPVVAVRDYQASKKYIFTDDGVKEEKIDLPVSNVLLYELGGDKGLDWACARPSGTEPKLKIYFGIYANTEESSRRRLEDTKEKVSSCVKAKL
;
A
#
# COMPACT_ATOMS: atom_id res chain seq x y z
N GLY A 1 -9.52 5.11 -14.48
CA GLY A 1 -8.86 4.64 -13.25
C GLY A 1 -7.95 5.72 -12.70
N PHE A 2 -7.25 5.45 -11.59
CA PHE A 2 -6.25 6.36 -11.05
C PHE A 2 -5.08 5.58 -10.45
N GLU A 3 -3.96 6.26 -10.25
CA GLU A 3 -2.75 5.74 -9.61
C GLU A 3 -2.21 6.77 -8.61
N GLU A 4 -1.47 6.31 -7.60
CA GLU A 4 -0.87 7.15 -6.55
C GLU A 4 0.15 8.15 -7.13
N SER A 5 0.72 7.82 -8.30
CA SER A 5 1.65 8.66 -9.06
C SER A 5 0.97 9.85 -9.79
N TYR A 6 -0.15 10.35 -9.27
CA TYR A 6 -0.96 11.45 -9.82
C TYR A 6 -1.53 11.18 -11.22
N GLY A 7 -1.71 9.90 -11.57
CA GLY A 7 -2.30 9.50 -12.84
C GLY A 7 -3.80 9.36 -12.74
N TYR A 8 -4.56 9.98 -13.63
CA TYR A 8 -6.01 9.88 -13.69
C TYR A 8 -6.49 9.65 -15.13
N LEU A 9 -7.45 8.75 -15.28
CA LEU A 9 -8.18 8.51 -16.53
C LEU A 9 -9.67 8.46 -16.20
N SER A 10 -10.42 9.43 -16.69
CA SER A 10 -11.88 9.47 -16.61
C SER A 10 -12.47 9.25 -17.99
N GLY A 11 -13.48 8.39 -18.09
CA GLY A 11 -14.07 7.99 -19.36
C GLY A 11 -13.29 6.88 -20.08
N LEU A 12 -13.66 6.63 -21.33
CA LEU A 12 -13.11 5.56 -22.18
C LEU A 12 -12.55 6.09 -23.51
N ASP A 13 -12.55 7.41 -23.70
CA ASP A 13 -12.17 8.08 -24.96
C ASP A 13 -10.67 7.93 -25.26
N VAL A 14 -9.85 7.84 -24.23
CA VAL A 14 -8.42 7.57 -24.31
C VAL A 14 -8.04 6.38 -23.44
N ARG A 15 -6.91 5.75 -23.75
CA ARG A 15 -6.37 4.59 -23.03
C ARG A 15 -5.13 4.92 -22.21
N ASP A 16 -4.91 6.21 -21.96
CA ASP A 16 -3.80 6.73 -21.17
C ASP A 16 -4.30 7.82 -20.21
N LYS A 17 -3.48 8.21 -19.23
CA LYS A 17 -3.79 9.26 -18.28
C LYS A 17 -4.03 10.58 -19.02
N ASP A 18 -5.04 11.32 -18.57
CA ASP A 18 -5.40 12.61 -19.14
C ASP A 18 -5.52 13.67 -18.04
N ALA A 19 -4.46 14.47 -17.92
CA ALA A 19 -4.40 15.57 -16.96
C ALA A 19 -5.39 16.70 -17.29
N VAL A 20 -5.74 16.91 -18.56
CA VAL A 20 -6.68 17.96 -18.98
C VAL A 20 -8.09 17.61 -18.52
N VAL A 21 -8.50 16.35 -18.73
CA VAL A 21 -9.78 15.84 -18.22
C VAL A 21 -9.82 15.88 -16.70
N ALA A 22 -8.75 15.44 -16.02
CA ALA A 22 -8.68 15.50 -14.57
C ALA A 22 -8.80 16.94 -14.02
N ALA A 23 -8.12 17.90 -14.65
CA ALA A 23 -8.20 19.32 -14.29
C ALA A 23 -9.62 19.88 -14.50
N MET A 24 -10.28 19.53 -15.61
CA MET A 24 -11.65 19.92 -15.88
C MET A 24 -12.62 19.36 -14.82
N LEU A 25 -12.44 18.10 -14.40
CA LEU A 25 -13.24 17.51 -13.33
C LEU A 25 -13.04 18.23 -11.99
N ILE A 26 -11.80 18.60 -11.65
CA ILE A 26 -11.51 19.39 -10.43
C ILE A 26 -12.17 20.77 -10.50
N ALA A 27 -12.11 21.44 -11.66
CA ALA A 27 -12.80 22.72 -11.87
C ALA A 27 -14.32 22.60 -11.70
N GLY A 28 -14.93 21.53 -12.25
CA GLY A 28 -16.35 21.24 -12.07
C GLY A 28 -16.72 20.94 -10.61
N MET A 29 -15.89 20.17 -9.89
CA MET A 29 -16.06 19.92 -8.46
C MET A 29 -16.01 21.23 -7.66
N TYR A 30 -15.08 22.14 -8.00
CA TYR A 30 -14.96 23.44 -7.35
C TYR A 30 -16.18 24.32 -7.63
N ALA A 31 -16.64 24.41 -8.88
CA ALA A 31 -17.84 25.17 -9.24
C ALA A 31 -19.06 24.71 -8.43
N GLN A 32 -19.30 23.40 -8.35
CA GLN A 32 -20.38 22.81 -7.56
C GLN A 32 -20.22 23.06 -6.05
N SER A 33 -18.99 22.98 -5.51
CA SER A 33 -18.75 23.29 -4.10
C SER A 33 -19.03 24.77 -3.80
N ARG A 34 -18.64 25.67 -4.71
CA ARG A 34 -18.85 27.11 -4.56
C ARG A 34 -20.32 27.50 -4.53
N GLU A 35 -21.17 26.87 -5.34
CA GLU A 35 -22.64 27.04 -5.27
C GLU A 35 -23.22 26.70 -3.89
N ARG A 36 -22.53 25.82 -3.13
CA ARG A 36 -22.93 25.40 -1.78
C ARG A 36 -22.21 26.17 -0.68
N GLY A 37 -21.43 27.20 -1.02
CA GLY A 37 -20.62 27.96 -0.05
C GLY A 37 -19.46 27.15 0.54
N GLN A 38 -19.05 26.06 -0.11
CA GLN A 38 -18.00 25.15 0.36
C GLN A 38 -16.73 25.28 -0.47
N SER A 39 -15.58 25.02 0.16
CA SER A 39 -14.30 24.79 -0.50
C SER A 39 -14.14 23.32 -0.91
N LEU A 40 -13.10 23.01 -1.69
CA LEU A 40 -12.72 21.60 -1.95
C LEU A 40 -12.24 20.89 -0.69
N ILE A 41 -11.62 21.63 0.25
CA ILE A 41 -11.19 21.09 1.54
C ILE A 41 -12.39 20.71 2.39
N ASP A 42 -13.44 21.52 2.41
CA ASP A 42 -14.68 21.16 3.12
C ASP A 42 -15.28 19.88 2.52
N ARG A 43 -15.26 19.75 1.19
CA ARG A 43 -15.75 18.55 0.52
C ARG A 43 -14.91 17.31 0.83
N LEU A 44 -13.59 17.45 0.92
CA LEU A 44 -12.69 16.38 1.36
C LEU A 44 -12.96 16.00 2.82
N ASN A 45 -13.11 16.99 3.71
CA ASN A 45 -13.43 16.76 5.12
C ASN A 45 -14.77 16.03 5.30
N ASN A 46 -15.80 16.41 4.53
CA ASN A 46 -17.08 15.68 4.53
C ASN A 46 -16.93 14.20 4.11
N ILE A 47 -16.00 13.89 3.19
CA ILE A 47 -15.69 12.50 2.81
C ILE A 47 -15.04 11.78 3.99
N TYR A 48 -14.07 12.42 4.65
CA TYR A 48 -13.41 11.84 5.83
C TYR A 48 -14.37 11.64 7.00
N GLU A 49 -15.24 12.60 7.29
CA GLU A 49 -16.25 12.47 8.34
C GLU A 49 -17.23 11.32 8.05
N ARG A 50 -17.60 11.12 6.79
CA ARG A 50 -18.54 10.08 6.39
C ARG A 50 -17.92 8.68 6.37
N PHE A 51 -16.68 8.55 5.89
CA PHE A 51 -16.08 7.25 5.59
C PHE A 51 -14.87 6.91 6.47
N GLY A 52 -14.43 7.83 7.33
CA GLY A 52 -13.19 7.77 8.09
C GLY A 52 -12.00 8.34 7.32
N TYR A 53 -10.88 8.44 8.02
CA TYR A 53 -9.66 9.05 7.56
C TYR A 53 -8.73 7.97 7.00
N GLY A 54 -8.15 8.24 5.84
CA GLY A 54 -7.21 7.36 5.16
C GLY A 54 -5.98 8.14 4.74
N PHE A 55 -4.80 7.65 5.10
CA PHE A 55 -3.54 8.24 4.67
C PHE A 55 -2.64 7.16 4.08
N GLU A 56 -2.01 7.52 2.96
CA GLU A 56 -1.09 6.66 2.23
C GLU A 56 0.25 7.37 2.09
N GLU A 57 1.33 6.60 2.17
CA GLU A 57 2.69 7.11 1.99
C GLU A 57 3.52 6.09 1.20
N THR A 58 4.52 6.58 0.48
CA THR A 58 5.46 5.73 -0.26
C THR A 58 6.89 6.11 0.09
N ILE A 59 7.70 5.11 0.41
CA ILE A 59 9.15 5.25 0.56
C ILE A 59 9.82 4.56 -0.62
N ALA A 60 10.84 5.18 -1.19
CA ALA A 60 11.69 4.59 -2.22
C ALA A 60 13.13 4.49 -1.71
N ILE A 61 13.63 3.26 -1.59
CA ILE A 61 15.03 2.99 -1.25
C ILE A 61 15.79 2.77 -2.55
N THR A 62 16.73 3.65 -2.85
CA THR A 62 17.57 3.55 -4.06
C THR A 62 18.89 2.91 -3.71
N LEU A 63 19.28 1.85 -4.42
CA LEU A 63 20.59 1.22 -4.30
C LEU A 63 21.25 1.19 -5.68
N GLU A 64 22.34 1.93 -5.86
CA GLU A 64 22.93 2.10 -7.18
C GLU A 64 23.73 0.87 -7.64
N GLY A 65 23.85 0.75 -8.96
CA GLY A 65 24.67 -0.29 -9.60
C GLY A 65 24.07 -1.69 -9.55
N LYS A 66 24.82 -2.64 -10.12
CA LYS A 66 24.42 -4.06 -10.20
C LYS A 66 24.25 -4.69 -8.81
N GLU A 67 25.13 -4.35 -7.87
CA GLU A 67 25.06 -4.81 -6.49
C GLU A 67 23.75 -4.38 -5.81
N GLY A 68 23.27 -3.16 -6.10
CA GLY A 68 21.99 -2.68 -5.58
C GLY A 68 20.79 -3.51 -6.07
N ILE A 69 20.79 -3.89 -7.35
CA ILE A 69 19.76 -4.78 -7.92
C ILE A 69 19.79 -6.16 -7.24
N GLU A 70 20.98 -6.70 -7.00
CA GLU A 70 21.17 -7.99 -6.33
C GLU A 70 20.68 -7.95 -4.87
N LYS A 71 21.01 -6.88 -4.13
CA LYS A 71 20.50 -6.63 -2.77
C LYS A 71 18.97 -6.54 -2.73
N ILE A 72 18.36 -5.78 -3.64
CA ILE A 72 16.90 -5.68 -3.75
C ILE A 72 16.28 -7.05 -4.03
N SER A 73 16.85 -7.81 -4.96
CA SER A 73 16.38 -9.17 -5.24
C SER A 73 16.54 -10.09 -4.03
N GLY A 74 17.64 -9.95 -3.27
CA GLY A 74 17.90 -10.68 -2.04
C GLY A 74 16.87 -10.36 -0.96
N ALA A 75 16.58 -9.09 -0.73
CA ALA A 75 15.57 -8.64 0.22
C ALA A 75 14.18 -9.20 -0.11
N MET A 76 13.75 -9.15 -1.38
CA MET A 76 12.45 -9.72 -1.79
C MET A 76 12.40 -11.25 -1.63
N LYS A 77 13.52 -11.95 -1.85
CA LYS A 77 13.61 -13.39 -1.57
C LYS A 77 13.53 -13.65 -0.06
N SER A 78 14.24 -12.87 0.75
CA SER A 78 14.23 -12.98 2.21
C SER A 78 12.81 -12.79 2.78
N LEU A 79 12.14 -11.70 2.40
CA LEU A 79 10.75 -11.42 2.78
C LEU A 79 9.80 -12.57 2.44
N ARG A 80 9.97 -13.16 1.25
CA ARG A 80 9.13 -14.28 0.79
C ARG A 80 9.47 -15.59 1.51
N SER A 81 10.73 -15.85 1.81
CA SER A 81 11.15 -17.03 2.59
C SER A 81 10.64 -16.97 4.02
N GLU A 82 10.70 -15.80 4.66
CA GLU A 82 10.14 -15.59 6.01
C GLU A 82 8.62 -15.79 6.02
N LEU A 83 7.93 -15.23 5.02
CA LEU A 83 6.50 -15.47 4.80
C LEU A 83 6.18 -16.98 4.79
N LEU A 84 6.90 -17.76 3.99
CA LEU A 84 6.64 -19.20 3.83
C LEU A 84 7.04 -20.02 5.06
N ALA A 85 7.85 -19.48 5.97
CA ALA A 85 8.23 -20.13 7.21
C ALA A 85 7.18 -19.99 8.31
N CYS A 86 6.30 -18.98 8.24
CA CYS A 86 5.26 -18.74 9.24
C CYS A 86 4.17 -19.81 9.20
N LYS A 87 3.79 -20.31 10.38
CA LYS A 87 2.79 -21.38 10.55
C LYS A 87 1.47 -20.91 11.12
N ASN A 88 1.40 -19.73 11.72
CA ASN A 88 0.21 -19.21 12.39
C ASN A 88 0.29 -17.68 12.54
N LYS A 89 -0.77 -17.10 13.10
CA LYS A 89 -0.88 -15.67 13.35
C LYS A 89 0.18 -15.07 14.27
N ALA A 90 0.63 -15.81 15.28
CA ALA A 90 1.64 -15.31 16.23
C ALA A 90 3.01 -15.13 15.55
N GLU A 91 3.42 -16.11 14.73
CA GLU A 91 4.67 -16.02 13.95
C GLU A 91 4.60 -14.91 12.89
N ALA A 92 3.43 -14.69 12.27
CA ALA A 92 3.22 -13.66 11.26
C ALA A 92 3.50 -12.23 11.77
N GLN A 93 3.37 -11.98 13.08
CA GLN A 93 3.69 -10.67 13.69
C GLN A 93 5.16 -10.28 13.50
N SER A 94 6.05 -11.25 13.31
CA SER A 94 7.49 -11.01 13.10
C SER A 94 7.85 -10.60 11.67
N LEU A 95 6.95 -10.83 10.70
CA LEU A 95 7.22 -10.63 9.26
C LEU A 95 7.58 -9.19 8.90
N LEU A 96 7.03 -8.22 9.63
CA LEU A 96 7.18 -6.80 9.33
C LEU A 96 7.53 -5.99 10.58
N GLY A 97 8.51 -6.47 11.36
CA GLY A 97 9.03 -5.72 12.51
C GLY A 97 7.98 -5.51 13.61
N GLY A 98 7.10 -6.48 13.83
CA GLY A 98 6.03 -6.39 14.84
C GLY A 98 4.72 -5.76 14.33
N ALA A 99 4.62 -5.42 13.04
CA ALA A 99 3.35 -4.97 12.47
C ALA A 99 2.31 -6.11 12.49
N PRO A 100 1.00 -5.80 12.68
CA PRO A 100 -0.03 -6.81 12.90
C PRO A 100 -0.49 -7.52 11.63
N VAL A 101 0.40 -8.28 10.99
CA VAL A 101 0.11 -8.98 9.73
C VAL A 101 -0.98 -10.03 9.95
N VAL A 102 -2.08 -9.91 9.19
CA VAL A 102 -3.20 -10.87 9.19
C VAL A 102 -3.23 -11.72 7.92
N ALA A 103 -2.73 -11.18 6.80
CA ALA A 103 -2.59 -11.91 5.55
C ALA A 103 -1.48 -11.32 4.69
N VAL A 104 -0.94 -12.11 3.76
CA VAL A 104 0.00 -11.65 2.75
C VAL A 104 -0.42 -12.14 1.38
N ARG A 105 -0.47 -11.24 0.41
CA ARG A 105 -0.66 -11.53 -1.01
C ARG A 105 0.70 -11.54 -1.70
N ASP A 106 1.10 -12.71 -2.16
CA ASP A 106 2.25 -12.88 -3.03
C ASP A 106 1.78 -13.01 -4.47
N TYR A 107 1.85 -11.90 -5.19
CA TYR A 107 1.45 -11.83 -6.59
C TYR A 107 2.39 -12.63 -7.49
N GLN A 108 3.62 -12.89 -7.06
CA GLN A 108 4.57 -13.70 -7.85
C GLN A 108 4.17 -15.17 -7.79
N ALA A 109 3.74 -15.65 -6.63
CA ALA A 109 3.22 -16.99 -6.45
C ALA A 109 1.73 -17.14 -6.82
N SER A 110 1.03 -16.03 -7.11
CA SER A 110 -0.43 -15.99 -7.30
C SER A 110 -1.21 -16.58 -6.11
N LYS A 111 -0.73 -16.30 -4.89
CA LYS A 111 -1.30 -16.84 -3.65
C LYS A 111 -1.50 -15.76 -2.59
N LYS A 112 -2.61 -15.86 -1.86
CA LYS A 112 -2.86 -15.15 -0.61
C LYS A 112 -2.75 -16.13 0.54
N TYR A 113 -1.94 -15.78 1.53
CA TYR A 113 -1.74 -16.52 2.78
C TYR A 113 -2.49 -15.79 3.89
N ILE A 114 -3.45 -16.44 4.53
CA ILE A 114 -4.24 -15.90 5.63
C ILE A 114 -3.81 -16.60 6.91
N PHE A 115 -3.35 -15.84 7.90
CA PHE A 115 -2.83 -16.38 9.15
C PHE A 115 -3.93 -16.45 10.21
N THR A 116 -4.22 -17.65 10.67
CA THR A 116 -5.17 -17.93 11.76
C THR A 116 -4.41 -18.47 12.97
N ASP A 117 -5.10 -18.59 14.10
CA ASP A 117 -4.51 -19.20 15.29
C ASP A 117 -4.21 -20.70 15.04
N ASP A 118 -5.03 -21.36 14.20
CA ASP A 118 -4.91 -22.78 13.87
C ASP A 118 -4.00 -23.12 12.68
N GLY A 119 -3.40 -22.12 12.00
CA GLY A 119 -2.61 -22.39 10.80
C GLY A 119 -2.52 -21.25 9.78
N VAL A 120 -2.18 -21.62 8.54
CA VAL A 120 -2.18 -20.74 7.36
C VAL A 120 -3.13 -21.29 6.31
N LYS A 121 -4.12 -20.49 5.91
CA LYS A 121 -5.01 -20.80 4.79
C LYS A 121 -4.49 -20.14 3.52
N GLU A 122 -4.50 -20.88 2.41
CA GLU A 122 -4.12 -20.37 1.10
C GLU A 122 -5.34 -20.12 0.21
N GLU A 123 -5.31 -19.00 -0.53
CA GLU A 123 -6.29 -18.65 -1.56
C GLU A 123 -5.58 -18.27 -2.86
N LYS A 124 -6.16 -18.62 -4.01
CA LYS A 124 -5.61 -18.27 -5.32
C LYS A 124 -5.86 -16.79 -5.63
N ILE A 125 -4.87 -16.11 -6.19
CA ILE A 125 -5.00 -14.77 -6.77
C ILE A 125 -5.18 -14.91 -8.29
N ASP A 126 -6.26 -14.35 -8.83
CA ASP A 126 -6.57 -14.34 -10.27
C ASP A 126 -6.21 -12.98 -10.90
N LEU A 127 -4.96 -12.58 -10.72
CA LEU A 127 -4.39 -11.35 -11.26
C LEU A 127 -3.03 -11.66 -11.91
N PRO A 128 -2.53 -10.80 -12.83
CA PRO A 128 -1.21 -11.01 -13.42
C PRO A 128 -0.10 -11.15 -12.39
N VAL A 129 0.86 -12.03 -12.67
CA VAL A 129 2.03 -12.23 -11.82
C VAL A 129 2.90 -10.98 -11.78
N SER A 130 3.40 -10.65 -10.58
CA SER A 130 4.32 -9.52 -10.38
C SER A 130 5.12 -9.74 -9.11
N ASN A 131 6.36 -9.23 -9.04
CA ASN A 131 7.16 -9.32 -7.83
C ASN A 131 6.67 -8.28 -6.81
N VAL A 132 5.57 -8.61 -6.12
CA VAL A 132 4.89 -7.75 -5.16
C VAL A 132 4.47 -8.60 -3.98
N LEU A 133 4.78 -8.12 -2.78
CA LEU A 133 4.26 -8.65 -1.52
C LEU A 133 3.40 -7.57 -0.87
N LEU A 134 2.09 -7.82 -0.76
CA LEU A 134 1.16 -6.95 -0.04
C LEU A 134 0.76 -7.61 1.27
N TYR A 135 1.02 -6.92 2.37
CA TYR A 135 0.72 -7.33 3.73
C TYR A 135 -0.56 -6.62 4.17
N GLU A 136 -1.60 -7.39 4.44
CA GLU A 136 -2.81 -6.91 5.09
C GLU A 136 -2.52 -6.85 6.60
N LEU A 137 -2.64 -5.66 7.19
CA LEU A 137 -2.34 -5.36 8.60
C LEU A 137 -3.62 -5.23 9.45
N GLY A 138 -4.78 -5.28 8.81
CA GLY A 138 -6.08 -5.14 9.46
C GLY A 138 -6.32 -3.71 9.94
N GLY A 139 -6.13 -3.45 11.22
CA GLY A 139 -6.42 -2.16 11.85
C GLY A 139 -7.89 -1.91 12.16
N ASP A 140 -8.20 -0.71 12.65
CA ASP A 140 -9.53 -0.35 13.17
C ASP A 140 -10.66 -0.56 12.15
N LYS A 141 -10.34 -0.38 10.85
CA LYS A 141 -11.28 -0.61 9.75
C LYS A 141 -11.07 -1.93 9.00
N GLY A 142 -10.06 -2.71 9.37
CA GLY A 142 -9.70 -3.95 8.68
C GLY A 142 -9.10 -3.74 7.28
N LEU A 143 -8.66 -2.52 6.96
CA LEU A 143 -8.22 -2.10 5.63
C LEU A 143 -6.74 -1.71 5.57
N ASP A 144 -6.01 -1.72 6.67
CA ASP A 144 -4.63 -1.24 6.70
C ASP A 144 -3.71 -2.21 5.97
N TRP A 145 -2.72 -1.66 5.27
CA TRP A 145 -1.81 -2.43 4.44
C TRP A 145 -0.42 -1.82 4.32
N ALA A 146 0.56 -2.68 4.06
CA ALA A 146 1.89 -2.31 3.61
C ALA A 146 2.26 -3.15 2.39
N CYS A 147 3.08 -2.65 1.48
CA CYS A 147 3.45 -3.38 0.27
C CYS A 147 4.91 -3.14 -0.09
N ALA A 148 5.65 -4.20 -0.40
CA ALA A 148 7.02 -4.15 -0.89
C ALA A 148 7.06 -4.54 -2.38
N ARG A 149 7.65 -3.67 -3.21
CA ARG A 149 7.75 -3.86 -4.66
C ARG A 149 9.06 -3.27 -5.22
N PRO A 150 9.94 -4.07 -5.84
CA PRO A 150 11.03 -3.53 -6.63
C PRO A 150 10.50 -2.80 -7.87
N SER A 151 11.16 -1.70 -8.23
CA SER A 151 10.94 -1.03 -9.50
C SER A 151 11.44 -1.92 -10.65
N GLY A 152 10.68 -1.97 -11.74
CA GLY A 152 11.05 -2.76 -12.93
C GLY A 152 12.11 -2.10 -13.81
N THR A 153 12.29 -0.78 -13.69
CA THR A 153 13.14 0.03 -14.57
C THR A 153 14.25 0.78 -13.85
N GLU A 154 14.20 0.82 -12.51
CA GLU A 154 15.15 1.55 -11.68
C GLU A 154 15.60 0.66 -10.53
N PRO A 155 16.82 0.81 -9.99
CA PRO A 155 17.30 0.00 -8.88
C PRO A 155 16.75 0.56 -7.55
N LYS A 156 15.42 0.52 -7.42
CA LYS A 156 14.65 1.04 -6.29
C LYS A 156 13.76 -0.03 -5.69
N LEU A 157 13.76 -0.18 -4.37
CA LEU A 157 12.72 -0.90 -3.66
C LEU A 157 11.71 0.11 -3.12
N LYS A 158 10.46 0.04 -3.58
CA LYS A 158 9.38 0.87 -3.09
C LYS A 158 8.61 0.15 -2.00
N ILE A 159 8.31 0.89 -0.93
CA ILE A 159 7.45 0.44 0.16
C ILE A 159 6.26 1.40 0.23
N TYR A 160 5.06 0.85 0.16
CA TYR A 160 3.82 1.59 0.19
C TYR A 160 3.07 1.28 1.48
N PHE A 161 2.33 2.26 1.97
CA PHE A 161 1.52 2.15 3.19
C PHE A 161 0.14 2.74 2.93
N GLY A 162 -0.89 2.14 3.51
CA GLY A 162 -2.21 2.74 3.61
C GLY A 162 -2.84 2.41 4.95
N ILE A 163 -3.19 3.44 5.72
CA ILE A 163 -3.77 3.32 7.06
C ILE A 163 -5.09 4.06 7.11
N TYR A 164 -6.12 3.39 7.62
CA TYR A 164 -7.48 3.88 7.69
C TYR A 164 -8.04 3.76 9.11
N ALA A 165 -8.50 4.88 9.68
CA ALA A 165 -9.10 4.92 11.01
C ALA A 165 -10.30 5.87 11.08
N ASN A 166 -10.94 5.93 12.25
CA ASN A 166 -12.09 6.81 12.47
C ASN A 166 -11.71 8.27 12.73
N THR A 167 -10.44 8.54 13.05
CA THR A 167 -9.93 9.89 13.29
C THR A 167 -8.65 10.14 12.50
N GLU A 168 -8.41 11.40 12.16
CA GLU A 168 -7.17 11.83 11.51
C GLU A 168 -5.94 11.48 12.36
N GLU A 169 -6.00 11.81 13.66
CA GLU A 169 -4.91 11.58 14.61
C GLU A 169 -4.53 10.10 14.69
N SER A 170 -5.52 9.19 14.82
CA SER A 170 -5.25 7.74 14.87
C SER A 170 -4.59 7.28 13.57
N SER A 171 -5.12 7.71 12.42
CA SER A 171 -4.60 7.31 11.12
C SER A 171 -3.14 7.77 10.93
N ARG A 172 -2.83 9.02 11.25
CA ARG A 172 -1.47 9.58 11.13
C ARG A 172 -0.49 8.91 12.09
N ARG A 173 -0.85 8.75 13.36
CA ARG A 173 0.02 8.09 14.36
C ARG A 173 0.34 6.65 13.97
N ARG A 174 -0.67 5.92 13.51
CA ARG A 174 -0.51 4.51 13.09
C ARG A 174 0.26 4.39 11.78
N LEU A 175 0.13 5.36 10.87
CA LEU A 175 0.95 5.47 9.66
C LEU A 175 2.43 5.63 10.02
N GLU A 176 2.77 6.57 10.90
CA GLU A 176 4.17 6.78 11.32
C GLU A 176 4.75 5.52 12.00
N ASP A 177 4.02 4.92 12.95
CA ASP A 177 4.45 3.69 13.64
C ASP A 177 4.65 2.51 12.67
N THR A 178 3.71 2.31 11.74
CA THR A 178 3.81 1.26 10.72
C THR A 178 4.98 1.52 9.78
N LYS A 179 5.14 2.76 9.33
CA LYS A 179 6.21 3.20 8.44
C LYS A 179 7.57 2.94 9.07
N GLU A 180 7.76 3.28 10.35
CA GLU A 180 9.02 3.07 11.06
C GLU A 180 9.36 1.57 11.19
N LYS A 181 8.41 0.76 11.67
CA LYS A 181 8.59 -0.70 11.87
C LYS A 181 8.92 -1.41 10.56
N VAL A 182 8.08 -1.20 9.55
CA VAL A 182 8.20 -1.87 8.25
C VAL A 182 9.47 -1.42 7.53
N SER A 183 9.73 -0.11 7.49
CA SER A 183 10.92 0.41 6.80
C SER A 183 12.21 -0.07 7.44
N SER A 184 12.28 -0.12 8.77
CA SER A 184 13.44 -0.64 9.48
C SER A 184 13.63 -2.14 9.21
N CYS A 185 12.55 -2.92 9.25
CA CYS A 185 12.57 -4.34 8.94
C CYS A 185 13.05 -4.62 7.50
N VAL A 186 12.52 -3.89 6.52
CA VAL A 186 12.91 -4.07 5.11
C VAL A 186 14.34 -3.60 4.85
N LYS A 187 14.76 -2.47 5.43
CA LYS A 187 16.14 -1.96 5.30
C LYS A 187 17.17 -2.92 5.87
N ALA A 188 16.85 -3.63 6.95
CA ALA A 188 17.75 -4.64 7.53
C ALA A 188 18.00 -5.86 6.63
N LYS A 189 17.21 -6.02 5.55
CA LYS A 189 17.32 -7.13 4.59
C LYS A 189 18.04 -6.72 3.28
N LEU A 190 18.38 -5.45 3.13
CA LEU A 190 19.13 -4.90 2.00
C LEU A 190 20.62 -4.84 2.31
#